data_AF-A0A9E0WY54-F1
#
_entry.id   AF-A0A9E0WY54-F1
#
_cell.length_a   1.000
_cell.length_b   1.000
_cell.length_c   1.000
_cell.angle_alpha   90.00
_cell.angle_beta   90.00
_cell.angle_gamma   90.00
#
_symmetry.space_group_name_H-M   'P 1'
#
loop_
_entity.id
_entity.type
_entity.pdbx_description
1 polymer ?
#
loop_
_entity_poly.entity_id
_entity_poly.type
_entity_poly.pdbx_seq_one_letter_code
_entity_poly.pdbx_strand_id
1 'polypeptide(L)'
;MSAVLPTPAAAGLSRRGLLLGLPGWTGVTTAFVVIAIIVPILNLAVPDGSPGHLSDYAVQLVAKIMCYAICALAIDLIWGYAGILSLGHGLFFALGGYAMGMYLMRQIGRDGQYRMDMPDFMVFLNWKQFPWHWAVSDSFCAQMLLVVLAPGLIAFVFGYFAFRSRIKGVYFSIITQAMT
;
A
#
# COMPACT_ATOMS: atom_id res chain seq x y z
N MET A 1 30.26 -35.95 -42.38
CA MET A 1 29.03 -35.15 -42.21
C MET A 1 29.17 -34.36 -40.92
N SER A 2 29.55 -33.08 -41.02
CA SER A 2 29.75 -32.21 -39.86
C SER A 2 28.45 -31.43 -39.63
N ALA A 3 27.78 -31.69 -38.50
CA ALA A 3 26.57 -30.99 -38.12
C ALA A 3 26.98 -29.60 -37.61
N VAL A 4 26.82 -28.59 -38.47
CA VAL A 4 26.95 -27.18 -38.06
C VAL A 4 25.76 -26.88 -37.14
N LEU A 5 26.02 -26.73 -35.84
CA LEU A 5 25.04 -26.23 -34.90
C LEU A 5 24.72 -24.77 -35.25
N PRO A 6 23.45 -24.37 -35.42
CA PRO A 6 23.11 -22.98 -35.63
C PRO A 6 23.51 -22.16 -34.41
N THR A 7 24.31 -21.12 -34.63
CA THR A 7 24.64 -20.12 -33.61
C THR A 7 23.34 -19.52 -33.08
N PRO A 8 23.09 -19.54 -31.75
CA PRO A 8 21.91 -18.89 -31.22
C PRO A 8 21.99 -17.41 -31.57
N ALA A 9 20.97 -16.92 -32.28
CA ALA A 9 20.85 -15.51 -32.58
C ALA A 9 20.97 -14.73 -31.26
N ALA A 10 21.89 -13.77 -31.21
CA ALA A 10 22.05 -12.89 -30.07
C ALA A 10 20.68 -12.24 -29.80
N ALA A 11 20.00 -12.73 -28.75
CA ALA A 11 18.73 -12.18 -28.31
C ALA A 11 18.99 -10.69 -28.01
N GLY A 12 18.46 -9.82 -28.87
CA GLY A 12 18.60 -8.39 -28.72
C GLY A 12 18.15 -8.00 -27.31
N LEU A 13 19.02 -7.33 -26.57
CA LEU A 13 18.67 -6.75 -25.27
C LEU A 13 17.46 -5.85 -25.49
N SER A 14 16.28 -6.33 -25.07
CA SER A 14 15.04 -5.55 -25.07
C SER A 14 15.35 -4.21 -24.39
N ARG A 15 15.25 -3.12 -25.15
CA ARG A 15 15.41 -1.77 -24.61
C ARG A 15 14.44 -1.67 -23.44
N ARG A 16 14.96 -1.38 -22.25
CA ARG A 16 14.17 -1.04 -21.06
C ARG A 16 13.29 0.17 -21.38
N GLY A 17 12.12 -0.09 -21.93
CA GLY A 17 11.06 0.90 -22.09
C GLY A 17 10.40 1.17 -20.74
N LEU A 18 9.85 2.36 -20.57
CA LEU A 18 8.91 2.66 -19.50
C LEU A 18 7.80 1.58 -19.51
N LEU A 19 7.42 1.03 -18.34
CA LEU A 19 6.42 -0.06 -18.23
C LEU A 19 5.11 0.24 -18.96
N LEU A 20 4.77 1.53 -19.08
CA LEU A 20 3.64 2.05 -19.83
C LEU A 20 4.12 3.14 -20.79
N GLY A 21 3.54 3.22 -21.99
CA GLY A 21 3.74 4.38 -22.88
C GLY A 21 3.10 5.66 -22.31
N LEU A 22 3.36 6.81 -22.95
CA LEU A 22 2.76 8.11 -22.58
C LEU A 22 1.22 8.02 -22.39
N PRO A 23 0.45 7.35 -23.28
CA PRO A 23 -1.00 7.22 -23.11
C PRO A 23 -1.42 6.39 -21.88
N GLY A 24 -0.58 5.41 -21.49
CA GLY A 24 -0.83 4.60 -20.30
C GLY A 24 -0.63 5.41 -19.03
N TRP A 25 0.46 6.19 -18.95
CA TRP A 25 0.71 7.08 -17.81
C TRP A 25 -0.32 8.20 -17.68
N THR A 26 -0.82 8.75 -18.80
CA THR A 26 -1.93 9.71 -18.75
C THR A 26 -3.21 9.08 -18.21
N GLY A 27 -3.49 7.82 -18.56
CA GLY A 27 -4.64 7.09 -18.01
C GLY A 27 -4.53 6.90 -16.50
N VAL A 28 -3.38 6.42 -16.01
CA VAL A 28 -3.13 6.18 -14.57
C VAL A 28 -3.23 7.48 -13.77
N THR A 29 -2.58 8.55 -14.24
CA THR A 29 -2.62 9.85 -13.56
C THR A 29 -4.01 10.45 -13.54
N THR A 30 -4.77 10.33 -14.64
CA THR A 30 -6.17 10.78 -14.70
C THR A 30 -7.03 10.02 -13.69
N ALA A 31 -6.92 8.68 -13.67
CA ALA A 31 -7.66 7.85 -12.72
C ALA A 31 -7.32 8.20 -11.27
N PHE A 32 -6.04 8.40 -10.96
CA PHE A 32 -5.59 8.83 -9.63
C PHE A 32 -6.19 10.19 -9.22
N VAL A 33 -6.16 11.19 -10.11
CA VAL A 33 -6.74 12.52 -9.85
C VAL A 33 -8.25 12.43 -9.61
N VAL A 34 -8.97 11.68 -10.44
CA VAL A 34 -10.43 11.48 -10.27
C VAL A 34 -10.74 10.90 -8.89
N ILE A 35 -10.02 9.85 -8.49
CA ILE A 35 -10.31 9.13 -7.25
C ILE A 35 -9.84 9.92 -6.01
N ALA A 36 -8.65 10.51 -6.05
CA ALA A 36 -8.05 11.17 -4.89
C ALA A 36 -8.57 12.59 -4.65
N ILE A 37 -9.08 13.26 -5.69
CA ILE A 37 -9.47 14.67 -5.63
C ILE A 37 -10.95 14.86 -5.93
N ILE A 38 -11.43 14.34 -7.06
CA ILE A 38 -12.82 14.62 -7.49
C ILE A 38 -13.82 13.92 -6.58
N VAL A 39 -13.57 12.66 -6.19
CA VAL A 39 -14.49 11.91 -5.32
C VAL A 39 -14.71 12.62 -3.96
N PRO A 40 -13.68 13.03 -3.20
CA PRO A 40 -13.89 13.81 -1.97
C PRO A 40 -14.59 15.16 -2.20
N ILE A 41 -14.29 15.86 -3.30
CA ILE A 41 -14.93 17.15 -3.63
C ILE A 41 -16.43 16.94 -3.88
N LEU A 42 -16.81 15.91 -4.61
CA LEU A 42 -18.22 15.58 -4.88
C LEU A 42 -18.98 15.13 -3.62
N ASN A 43 -18.29 14.70 -2.58
CA ASN A 43 -18.89 14.40 -1.28
C ASN A 43 -19.03 15.66 -0.41
N LEU A 44 -18.01 16.53 -0.37
CA LEU A 44 -17.98 17.68 0.55
C LEU A 44 -18.60 18.97 -0.02
N ALA A 45 -18.49 19.22 -1.32
CA ALA A 45 -18.87 20.51 -1.93
C ALA A 45 -20.25 20.48 -2.60
N VAL A 46 -20.79 19.29 -2.86
CA VAL A 46 -22.02 19.11 -3.62
C VAL A 46 -23.18 18.79 -2.64
N PRO A 47 -24.30 19.53 -2.68
CA PRO A 47 -25.40 19.32 -1.73
C PRO A 47 -26.07 17.95 -1.89
N ASP A 48 -26.50 17.36 -0.77
CA ASP A 48 -27.07 15.99 -0.65
C ASP A 48 -28.24 15.70 -1.59
N GLY A 49 -28.97 16.72 -2.04
CA GLY A 49 -30.13 16.59 -2.93
C GLY A 49 -29.81 16.62 -4.43
N SER A 50 -28.55 16.81 -4.82
CA SER A 50 -28.16 16.97 -6.22
C SER A 50 -27.67 15.65 -6.84
N PRO A 51 -27.87 15.41 -8.16
CA PRO A 51 -27.48 14.15 -8.81
C PRO A 51 -25.98 13.84 -8.79
N GLY A 52 -25.13 14.84 -8.48
CA GLY A 52 -23.68 14.70 -8.43
C GLY A 52 -23.12 14.44 -7.03
N HIS A 53 -23.96 14.41 -5.98
CA HIS A 53 -23.49 14.18 -4.62
C HIS A 53 -23.06 12.72 -4.45
N LEU A 54 -21.85 12.52 -3.93
CA LEU A 54 -21.38 11.21 -3.52
C LEU A 54 -21.59 11.03 -2.02
N SER A 55 -22.37 10.03 -1.63
CA SER A 55 -22.57 9.71 -0.21
C SER A 55 -21.30 9.20 0.45
N ASP A 56 -21.21 9.34 1.78
CA ASP A 56 -20.08 8.82 2.56
C ASP A 56 -19.86 7.32 2.35
N TYR A 57 -20.95 6.57 2.15
CA TYR A 57 -20.87 5.15 1.82
C TYR A 57 -20.14 4.91 0.48
N ALA A 58 -20.46 5.70 -0.56
CA ALA A 58 -19.80 5.57 -1.86
C ALA A 58 -18.31 5.91 -1.77
N VAL A 59 -17.95 6.96 -1.02
CA VAL A 59 -16.55 7.33 -0.78
C VAL A 59 -15.80 6.22 -0.04
N GLN A 60 -16.38 5.67 1.03
CA GLN A 60 -15.79 4.56 1.78
C GLN A 60 -15.65 3.30 0.93
N LEU A 61 -16.63 3.00 0.08
CA LEU A 61 -16.58 1.85 -0.83
C LEU A 61 -15.46 2.01 -1.87
N VAL A 62 -15.34 3.19 -2.49
CA VAL A 62 -14.25 3.50 -3.42
C VAL A 62 -12.89 3.38 -2.73
N ALA A 63 -12.73 3.93 -1.52
CA ALA A 63 -11.49 3.82 -0.75
C ALA A 63 -11.14 2.36 -0.45
N LYS A 64 -12.13 1.53 -0.06
CA LYS A 64 -11.94 0.10 0.18
C LYS A 64 -11.51 -0.66 -1.08
N ILE A 65 -12.13 -0.38 -2.22
CA ILE A 65 -11.76 -0.99 -3.51
C ILE A 65 -10.33 -0.59 -3.89
N MET A 66 -9.96 0.69 -3.71
CA MET A 66 -8.60 1.17 -3.99
C MET A 66 -7.54 0.52 -3.13
N CYS A 67 -7.80 0.33 -1.84
CA CYS A 67 -6.91 -0.42 -0.96
C CYS A 67 -6.61 -1.83 -1.50
N TYR A 68 -7.62 -2.57 -1.94
CA TYR A 68 -7.42 -3.89 -2.54
C TYR A 68 -6.76 -3.83 -3.92
N ALA A 69 -7.08 -2.82 -4.73
CA ALA A 69 -6.47 -2.62 -6.05
C ALA A 69 -4.95 -2.36 -5.94
N ILE A 70 -4.51 -1.51 -5.01
CA ILE A 70 -3.09 -1.25 -4.76
C ILE A 70 -2.38 -2.52 -4.29
N CYS A 71 -3.02 -3.29 -3.40
CA CYS A 71 -2.49 -4.57 -2.94
C CYS A 71 -2.34 -5.58 -4.10
N ALA A 72 -3.35 -5.68 -4.96
CA ALA A 72 -3.31 -6.53 -6.15
C ALA A 72 -2.20 -6.11 -7.14
N LEU A 73 -2.05 -4.80 -7.39
CA LEU A 73 -0.99 -4.25 -8.24
C LEU A 73 0.42 -4.54 -7.69
N ALA A 74 0.60 -4.49 -6.36
CA ALA A 74 1.89 -4.82 -5.75
C ALA A 74 2.26 -6.30 -5.98
N ILE A 75 1.30 -7.22 -5.85
CA ILE A 75 1.48 -8.64 -6.14
C ILE A 75 1.76 -8.88 -7.62
N ASP A 76 1.02 -8.21 -8.51
CA ASP A 76 1.24 -8.30 -9.95
C ASP A 76 2.64 -7.84 -10.36
N LEU A 77 3.16 -6.79 -9.72
CA LEU A 77 4.51 -6.30 -10.01
C LEU A 77 5.59 -7.32 -9.63
N ILE A 78 5.47 -7.99 -8.49
CA ILE A 78 6.50 -8.95 -8.07
C ILE A 78 6.38 -10.31 -8.76
N TRP A 79 5.15 -10.82 -8.86
CA TRP A 79 4.92 -12.16 -9.38
C TRP A 79 4.69 -12.13 -10.90
N GLY A 80 3.88 -11.19 -11.38
CA GLY A 80 3.60 -11.01 -12.80
C GLY A 80 4.78 -10.45 -13.58
N TYR A 81 5.38 -9.34 -13.12
CA TYR A 81 6.49 -8.70 -13.84
C TYR A 81 7.87 -9.25 -13.46
N ALA A 82 8.21 -9.36 -12.17
CA ALA A 82 9.53 -9.85 -11.76
C ALA A 82 9.66 -11.39 -11.77
N GLY A 83 8.54 -12.13 -11.86
CA GLY A 83 8.54 -13.60 -11.88
C GLY A 83 8.89 -14.25 -10.53
N ILE A 84 8.82 -13.50 -9.43
CA ILE A 84 9.16 -13.98 -8.09
C ILE A 84 7.88 -14.09 -7.27
N LEU A 85 7.55 -15.31 -6.84
CA LEU A 85 6.41 -15.52 -5.96
C LEU A 85 6.77 -15.07 -4.54
N SER A 86 6.08 -14.04 -4.05
CA SER A 86 6.21 -13.52 -2.68
C SER A 86 4.87 -13.58 -1.97
N LEU A 87 4.81 -14.34 -0.88
CA LEU A 87 3.58 -14.55 -0.10
C LEU A 87 3.48 -13.62 1.12
N GLY A 88 4.51 -12.81 1.40
CA GLY A 88 4.58 -11.96 2.60
C GLY A 88 4.07 -10.52 2.42
N HIS A 89 3.40 -10.22 1.30
CA HIS A 89 2.96 -8.85 0.97
C HIS A 89 1.96 -8.27 1.98
N GLY A 90 1.17 -9.13 2.61
CA GLY A 90 0.21 -8.76 3.64
C GLY A 90 0.86 -8.00 4.80
N LEU A 91 2.08 -8.39 5.19
CA LEU A 91 2.81 -7.71 6.27
C LEU A 91 3.07 -6.24 5.95
N PHE A 92 3.63 -5.94 4.78
CA PHE A 92 3.97 -4.57 4.39
C PHE A 92 2.71 -3.70 4.24
N PHE A 93 1.67 -4.26 3.65
CA PHE A 93 0.38 -3.59 3.52
C PHE A 93 -0.25 -3.31 4.90
N ALA A 94 -0.23 -4.29 5.80
CA ALA A 94 -0.76 -4.15 7.15
C ALA A 94 0.02 -3.11 7.98
N LEU A 95 1.36 -3.07 7.87
CA LEU A 95 2.18 -2.10 8.59
C LEU A 95 1.89 -0.66 8.17
N GLY A 96 1.81 -0.40 6.86
CA GLY A 96 1.45 0.93 6.34
C GLY A 96 0.02 1.33 6.74
N GLY A 97 -0.94 0.40 6.57
CA GLY A 97 -2.33 0.61 6.97
C GLY A 97 -2.50 0.85 8.48
N TYR A 98 -1.76 0.11 9.32
CA TYR A 98 -1.77 0.27 10.77
C TYR A 98 -1.21 1.63 11.20
N ALA A 99 -0.11 2.07 10.61
CA ALA A 99 0.45 3.40 10.86
C ALA A 99 -0.58 4.50 10.56
N MET A 100 -1.22 4.47 9.39
CA MET A 100 -2.26 5.44 9.07
C MET A 100 -3.50 5.31 9.97
N GLY A 101 -3.89 4.07 10.30
CA GLY A 101 -4.99 3.78 11.21
C GLY A 101 -4.80 4.37 12.61
N MET A 102 -3.57 4.37 13.14
CA MET A 102 -3.27 5.02 14.42
C MET A 102 -3.59 6.53 14.38
N TYR A 103 -3.21 7.21 13.29
CA TYR A 103 -3.51 8.64 13.12
C TYR A 103 -5.01 8.90 13.00
N LEU A 104 -5.70 8.17 12.12
CA LEU A 104 -7.14 8.35 11.90
C LEU A 104 -7.95 8.06 13.19
N MET A 105 -7.61 7.00 13.94
CA MET A 105 -8.28 6.71 15.21
C MET A 105 -8.07 7.79 16.26
N ARG A 106 -6.90 8.46 16.25
CA ARG A 106 -6.64 9.59 17.13
C ARG A 106 -7.40 10.85 16.69
N GLN A 107 -7.60 11.05 15.40
CA GLN A 107 -8.39 12.17 14.87
C GLN A 107 -9.86 12.11 15.24
N ILE A 108 -10.44 10.91 15.40
CA ILE A 108 -11.82 10.75 15.87
C ILE A 108 -11.97 11.40 17.26
N GLY A 109 -11.05 11.13 18.18
CA GLY A 109 -10.99 11.78 19.50
C GLY A 109 -12.37 11.93 20.16
N ARG A 110 -12.79 13.19 20.38
CA ARG A 110 -14.05 13.52 21.08
C ARG A 110 -15.32 13.21 20.32
N ASP A 111 -15.22 12.92 19.03
CA ASP A 111 -16.35 12.45 18.23
C ASP A 111 -16.64 10.96 18.48
N GLY A 112 -15.77 10.28 19.26
CA GLY A 112 -15.97 8.91 19.74
C GLY A 112 -17.03 8.80 20.85
N GLN A 113 -17.41 7.57 21.16
CA GLN A 113 -18.46 7.24 22.13
C GLN A 113 -18.14 7.79 23.54
N TYR A 114 -16.87 7.73 23.94
CA TYR A 114 -16.45 8.16 25.28
C TYR A 114 -16.10 9.65 25.35
N ARG A 115 -16.12 10.38 24.23
CA ARG A 115 -15.83 11.83 24.13
C ARG A 115 -14.51 12.25 24.78
N MET A 116 -13.50 11.39 24.73
CA MET A 116 -12.15 11.67 25.24
C MET A 116 -11.17 11.84 24.08
N ASP A 117 -10.05 12.52 24.32
CA ASP A 117 -9.03 12.77 23.29
C ASP A 117 -8.26 11.49 22.87
N MET A 118 -8.55 10.36 23.53
CA MET A 118 -7.93 9.06 23.27
C MET A 118 -8.93 8.15 22.53
N PRO A 119 -8.47 7.28 21.61
CA PRO A 119 -9.34 6.35 20.90
C PRO A 119 -10.20 5.48 21.83
N ASP A 120 -11.45 5.24 21.42
CA ASP A 120 -12.45 4.53 22.23
C ASP A 120 -11.99 3.14 22.70
N PHE A 121 -11.22 2.40 21.89
CA PHE A 121 -10.74 1.07 22.28
C PHE A 121 -9.73 1.14 23.44
N MET A 122 -8.91 2.19 23.52
CA MET A 122 -7.97 2.37 24.63
C MET A 122 -8.72 2.74 25.91
N VAL A 123 -9.76 3.56 25.77
CA VAL A 123 -10.65 3.91 26.88
C VAL A 123 -11.34 2.65 27.41
N PHE A 124 -11.87 1.82 26.51
CA PHE A 124 -12.49 0.54 26.84
C PHE A 124 -11.54 -0.40 27.59
N LEU A 125 -10.26 -0.44 27.19
CA LEU A 125 -9.21 -1.21 27.87
C LEU A 125 -8.69 -0.55 29.18
N ASN A 126 -9.33 0.51 29.66
CA ASN A 126 -8.97 1.28 30.87
C ASN A 126 -7.59 1.97 30.83
N TRP A 127 -7.11 2.34 29.64
CA TRP A 127 -5.86 3.09 29.52
C TRP A 127 -6.04 4.51 30.05
N LYS A 128 -4.99 5.07 30.65
CA LYS A 128 -4.99 6.45 31.22
C LYS A 128 -4.15 7.44 30.42
N GLN A 129 -3.22 6.93 29.62
CA GLN A 129 -2.29 7.70 28.82
C GLN A 129 -1.88 6.90 27.59
N PHE A 130 -1.45 7.59 26.54
CA PHE A 130 -0.98 6.94 25.32
C PHE A 130 0.29 6.11 25.60
N PRO A 131 0.42 4.92 24.98
CA PRO A 131 1.69 4.21 24.98
C PRO A 131 2.74 4.99 24.21
N TRP A 132 4.01 4.71 24.50
CA TRP A 132 5.16 5.35 23.85
C TRP A 132 5.14 5.24 22.32
N HIS A 133 4.67 4.12 21.76
CA HIS A 133 4.61 3.92 20.30
C HIS A 133 3.47 4.70 19.62
N TRP A 134 2.50 5.23 20.39
CA TRP A 134 1.48 6.17 19.91
C TRP A 134 1.88 7.62 20.04
N ALA A 135 3.04 7.94 20.63
CA ALA A 135 3.43 9.32 20.93
C ALA A 135 3.40 10.23 19.70
N VAL A 136 3.81 9.69 18.54
CA VAL A 136 3.93 10.40 17.25
C VAL A 136 2.64 10.45 16.41
N SER A 137 1.56 9.85 16.91
CA SER A 137 0.30 9.74 16.15
C SER A 137 -0.52 11.02 16.07
N ASP A 138 -0.08 12.11 16.71
CA ASP A 138 -0.67 13.44 16.62
C ASP A 138 -0.27 14.19 15.33
N SER A 139 0.94 13.95 14.83
CA SER A 139 1.48 14.66 13.67
C SER A 139 1.21 13.89 12.36
N PHE A 140 0.49 14.54 11.44
CA PHE A 140 0.22 13.99 10.11
C PHE A 140 1.52 13.66 9.35
N CYS A 141 2.46 14.60 9.32
CA CYS A 141 3.73 14.43 8.61
C CYS A 141 4.57 13.29 9.20
N ALA A 142 4.62 13.19 10.53
CA ALA A 142 5.33 12.10 11.20
C ALA A 142 4.70 10.74 10.87
N GLN A 143 3.36 10.66 10.87
CA GLN A 143 2.68 9.41 10.53
C GLN A 143 2.86 9.04 9.05
N MET A 144 2.76 9.99 8.12
CA MET A 144 3.02 9.74 6.70
C MET A 144 4.43 9.22 6.45
N LEU A 145 5.40 9.76 7.19
CA LEU A 145 6.77 9.26 7.14
C LEU A 145 6.85 7.83 7.69
N LEU A 146 6.14 7.49 8.78
CA LEU A 146 6.07 6.11 9.28
C LEU A 146 5.37 5.14 8.32
N VAL A 147 4.30 5.57 7.64
CA VAL A 147 3.59 4.76 6.64
C VAL A 147 4.53 4.28 5.54
N VAL A 148 5.55 5.08 5.18
CA VAL A 148 6.56 4.71 4.18
C VAL A 148 7.75 4.02 4.82
N LEU A 149 8.32 4.61 5.87
CA LEU A 149 9.57 4.12 6.46
C LEU A 149 9.41 2.81 7.23
N ALA A 150 8.30 2.59 7.94
CA ALA A 150 8.14 1.36 8.72
C ALA A 150 8.11 0.11 7.82
N PRO A 151 7.23 0.00 6.79
CA PRO A 151 7.28 -1.12 5.87
C PRO A 151 8.56 -1.09 5.01
N GLY A 152 9.05 0.09 4.62
CA GLY A 152 10.28 0.23 3.81
C GLY A 152 11.53 -0.27 4.53
N LEU A 153 11.68 0.02 5.82
CA LEU A 153 12.79 -0.45 6.65
C LEU A 153 12.75 -1.96 6.82
N ILE A 154 11.57 -2.53 7.11
CA ILE A 154 11.41 -3.98 7.23
C ILE A 154 11.70 -4.65 5.89
N ALA A 155 11.21 -4.08 4.78
CA ALA A 155 11.49 -4.57 3.43
C ALA A 155 12.98 -4.50 3.10
N PHE A 156 13.67 -3.43 3.53
CA PHE A 156 15.11 -3.27 3.35
C PHE A 156 15.90 -4.32 4.12
N VAL A 157 15.60 -4.52 5.41
CA VAL A 157 16.27 -5.55 6.23
C VAL A 157 16.05 -6.94 5.65
N PHE A 158 14.80 -7.26 5.31
CA PHE A 158 14.44 -8.52 4.67
C PHE A 158 15.18 -8.71 3.34
N GLY A 159 15.11 -7.71 2.45
CA GLY A 159 15.77 -7.74 1.15
C GLY A 159 17.28 -7.90 1.26
N TYR A 160 17.90 -7.19 2.20
CA TYR A 160 19.34 -7.30 2.47
C TYR A 160 19.76 -8.75 2.77
N PHE A 161 19.06 -9.41 3.70
CA PHE A 161 19.35 -10.81 4.03
C PHE A 161 19.00 -11.77 2.90
N ALA A 162 17.88 -11.56 2.21
CA ALA A 162 17.45 -12.41 1.10
C ALA A 162 18.47 -12.38 -0.06
N PHE A 163 18.97 -11.20 -0.43
CA PHE A 163 19.94 -11.07 -1.51
C PHE A 163 21.35 -11.48 -1.08
N ARG A 164 21.79 -11.14 0.14
CA ARG A 164 23.10 -11.56 0.68
C ARG A 164 23.21 -13.08 0.75
N SER A 165 22.13 -13.76 1.13
CA SER A 165 22.07 -15.22 1.21
C SER A 165 21.82 -15.91 -0.15
N ARG A 166 21.74 -15.14 -1.25
CA ARG A 166 21.45 -15.63 -2.62
C ARG A 166 20.24 -16.58 -2.68
N ILE A 167 19.18 -16.28 -1.93
CA ILE A 167 17.97 -17.10 -1.88
C ILE A 167 17.28 -17.03 -3.24
N LYS A 168 16.86 -18.19 -3.78
CA LYS A 168 16.23 -18.28 -5.11
C LYS A 168 14.98 -19.15 -5.07
N GLY A 169 14.04 -18.84 -5.96
CA GLY A 169 12.86 -19.66 -6.24
C GLY A 169 12.04 -19.94 -4.98
N VAL A 170 11.70 -21.22 -4.78
CA VAL A 170 10.76 -21.69 -3.75
C VAL A 170 11.16 -21.27 -2.33
N TYR A 171 12.45 -21.23 -2.01
CA TYR A 171 12.91 -20.84 -0.67
C TYR A 171 12.53 -19.40 -0.32
N PHE A 172 12.54 -18.51 -1.30
CA PHE A 172 12.11 -17.13 -1.10
C PHE A 172 10.61 -17.08 -0.78
N SER A 173 9.81 -17.84 -1.51
CA SER A 173 8.37 -17.93 -1.29
C SER A 173 8.03 -18.47 0.10
N ILE A 174 8.70 -19.54 0.56
CA ILE A 174 8.48 -20.12 1.90
C ILE A 174 8.81 -19.12 3.00
N ILE A 175 9.95 -18.41 2.90
CA ILE A 175 10.34 -17.44 3.92
C ILE A 175 9.34 -16.28 3.97
N THR A 176 8.95 -15.74 2.81
CA THR A 176 7.95 -14.65 2.78
C THR A 176 6.58 -15.11 3.25
N GLN A 177 6.21 -16.39 3.05
CA GLN A 177 4.97 -16.95 3.58
C GLN A 177 4.99 -17.03 5.12
N ALA A 178 6.13 -17.31 5.73
CA ALA A 178 6.26 -17.32 7.19
C ALA A 178 6.13 -15.93 7.84
N MET A 179 6.12 -14.85 7.03
CA MET A 179 5.99 -13.47 7.49
C MET A 179 4.54 -12.96 7.52
N THR A 180 3.57 -13.74 7.02
CA THR A 180 2.13 -13.41 7.02
C THR A 180 1.36 -14.38 7.89
#